data_AF-Q1IN42-F1
#
_entry.id   AF-Q1IN42-F1
#
_cell.length_a   1.000
_cell.length_b   1.000
_cell.length_c   1.000
_cell.angle_alpha   90.00
_cell.angle_beta   90.00
_cell.angle_gamma   90.00
#
_symmetry.space_group_name_H-M   'P 1'
#
loop_
_entity.id
_entity.type
_entity.pdbx_description
1 polymer ?
#
loop_
_entity_poly.entity_id
_entity_poly.type
_entity_poly.pdbx_seq_one_letter_code
_entity_poly.pdbx_strand_id
1 'polypeptide(L)'
;MRILPRFAIALLVCAVGAAHAQTIDDLRDQWRTINTTPPPRDFRPLIPKLLTYREQEGGKSWQLNYLLGSSYCRISGQEKSGRVALSRVLSSYGLPDVAKQAAESVLENCGGDVAPSDDLSVSIVAVSGQSGAIVHGKGGYDIDPKAKITTNHVQASPVSVEELRKRLYLPTQSQKAVAAALERGYPTAHGTARDGFVATSYEMPPEETIRCLVRYRDALATQFKLEFPKPLITVYIAQDTKQVIDLAQKLHGVDLPLGTVAYSVFEDLSIVGGAALDACGSLAHELVHLGIRQNFGDSPAWMEEGLASEIAVARPQLSGFQFGPSWRDEMLKEHWTLRPTVSALLKMTWSNYAAMNRDDVYRVAALHAMSATFIRYLDAKGQLLPVYNAMRDNLVNGKDAISDNEILQAKLGMNLDQIDADFVSWFHPPVSNPDATNTMKTKQSDEVMNSIKK
;
A
#
# COMPACT_ATOMS: atom_id res chain seq x y z
N MET A 1 -23.59 -50.94 -51.17
CA MET A 1 -23.87 -49.48 -51.08
C MET A 1 -23.45 -49.01 -49.68
N ARG A 2 -22.84 -47.83 -49.58
CA ARG A 2 -22.04 -47.26 -48.46
C ARG A 2 -22.14 -47.87 -47.04
N ILE A 3 -20.95 -48.19 -46.52
CA ILE A 3 -20.64 -48.52 -45.12
C ILE A 3 -20.67 -47.24 -44.27
N LEU A 4 -21.20 -47.32 -43.04
CA LEU A 4 -21.10 -46.26 -42.01
C LEU A 4 -20.39 -46.81 -40.77
N PRO A 5 -19.33 -46.16 -40.26
CA PRO A 5 -18.62 -46.60 -39.06
C PRO A 5 -19.35 -46.17 -37.78
N ARG A 6 -19.47 -47.07 -36.82
CA ARG A 6 -19.90 -46.74 -35.46
C ARG A 6 -18.72 -46.12 -34.70
N PHE A 7 -18.71 -44.80 -34.57
CA PHE A 7 -17.80 -44.12 -33.63
C PHE A 7 -18.28 -44.32 -32.20
N ALA A 8 -17.54 -45.11 -31.42
CA ALA A 8 -17.71 -45.18 -29.97
C ALA A 8 -17.01 -43.98 -29.32
N ILE A 9 -17.78 -43.00 -28.83
CA ILE A 9 -17.25 -41.91 -28.02
C ILE A 9 -17.03 -42.44 -26.61
N ALA A 10 -15.78 -42.73 -26.27
CA ALA A 10 -15.40 -43.03 -24.89
C ALA A 10 -15.41 -41.72 -24.08
N LEU A 11 -16.43 -41.53 -23.23
CA LEU A 11 -16.40 -40.48 -22.22
C LEU A 11 -15.33 -40.83 -21.17
N LEU A 12 -14.13 -40.29 -21.36
CA LEU A 12 -13.10 -40.32 -20.33
C LEU A 12 -13.49 -39.32 -19.23
N VAL A 13 -14.21 -39.79 -18.23
CA VAL A 13 -14.51 -39.00 -17.03
C VAL A 13 -13.22 -38.85 -16.22
N CYS A 14 -12.44 -37.82 -16.55
CA CYS A 14 -11.35 -37.37 -15.70
C CYS A 14 -11.96 -36.86 -14.39
N ALA A 15 -12.02 -37.74 -13.39
CA ALA A 15 -12.22 -37.35 -12.00
C ALA A 15 -11.00 -36.55 -11.54
N VAL A 16 -10.95 -35.28 -11.90
CA VAL A 16 -10.03 -34.31 -11.32
C VAL A 16 -10.45 -34.17 -9.87
N GLY A 17 -9.84 -34.96 -9.00
CA GLY A 17 -10.02 -34.86 -7.56
C GLY A 17 -9.72 -33.42 -7.17
N ALA A 18 -10.71 -32.74 -6.58
CA ALA A 18 -10.55 -31.38 -6.11
C ALA A 18 -9.55 -31.39 -4.94
N ALA A 19 -8.28 -31.23 -5.28
CA ALA A 19 -7.21 -30.98 -4.32
C ALA A 19 -7.67 -29.78 -3.49
N HIS A 20 -7.93 -30.03 -2.21
CA HIS A 20 -8.43 -28.98 -1.33
C HIS A 20 -7.37 -27.88 -1.29
N ALA A 21 -7.78 -26.65 -1.62
CA ALA A 21 -6.88 -25.50 -1.59
C ALA A 21 -6.36 -25.36 -0.16
N GLN A 22 -5.03 -25.48 0.02
CA GLN A 22 -4.43 -25.40 1.35
C GLN A 22 -4.71 -24.02 1.95
N THR A 23 -5.18 -23.99 3.18
CA THR A 23 -5.37 -22.77 3.94
C THR A 23 -4.05 -22.30 4.56
N ILE A 24 -3.99 -21.04 5.00
CA ILE A 24 -2.86 -20.54 5.78
C ILE A 24 -2.69 -21.31 7.10
N ASP A 25 -3.79 -21.81 7.68
CA ASP A 25 -3.76 -22.62 8.90
C ASP A 25 -3.12 -24.00 8.64
N ASP A 26 -3.47 -24.67 7.53
CA ASP A 26 -2.83 -25.94 7.11
C ASP A 26 -1.31 -25.76 6.91
N LEU A 27 -0.90 -24.62 6.36
CA LEU A 27 0.51 -24.28 6.12
C LEU A 27 1.24 -23.96 7.43
N ARG A 28 0.59 -23.24 8.36
CA ARG A 28 1.12 -22.96 9.70
C ARG A 28 1.28 -24.24 10.53
N ASP A 29 0.35 -25.19 10.44
CA ASP A 29 0.42 -26.42 11.21
C ASP A 29 1.43 -27.43 10.61
N GLN A 30 1.61 -27.44 9.28
CA GLN A 30 2.77 -28.07 8.63
C GLN A 30 4.10 -27.45 9.11
N TRP A 31 4.19 -26.12 9.14
CA TRP A 31 5.38 -25.41 9.65
C TRP A 31 5.68 -25.76 11.11
N ARG A 32 4.66 -25.73 11.98
CA ARG A 32 4.77 -26.09 13.40
C ARG A 32 5.26 -27.51 13.58
N THR A 33 4.73 -28.46 12.82
CA THR A 33 5.15 -29.87 12.83
C THR A 33 6.63 -30.03 12.50
N ILE A 34 7.14 -29.30 11.48
CA ILE A 34 8.57 -29.32 11.13
C ILE A 34 9.40 -28.64 12.24
N ASN A 35 8.93 -27.53 12.82
CA ASN A 35 9.64 -26.78 13.86
C ASN A 35 9.76 -27.58 15.19
N THR A 36 8.76 -28.40 15.54
CA THR A 36 8.78 -29.25 16.75
C THR A 36 9.45 -30.61 16.55
N THR A 37 9.74 -31.01 15.31
CA THR A 37 10.50 -32.24 15.03
C THR A 37 11.96 -32.11 15.52
N PRO A 38 12.57 -33.16 16.10
CA PRO A 38 13.98 -33.15 16.46
C PRO A 38 14.90 -32.84 15.26
N PRO A 39 16.06 -32.16 15.46
CA PRO A 39 17.02 -31.94 14.38
C PRO A 39 17.50 -33.24 13.72
N PRO A 40 17.77 -33.24 12.39
CA PRO A 40 17.70 -32.10 11.48
C PRO A 40 16.26 -31.79 11.03
N ARG A 41 15.88 -30.51 11.11
CA ARG A 41 14.59 -30.00 10.59
C ARG A 41 14.72 -29.69 9.11
N ASP A 42 13.73 -30.06 8.30
CA ASP A 42 13.74 -29.77 6.86
C ASP A 42 12.50 -28.98 6.42
N PHE A 43 12.67 -27.67 6.23
CA PHE A 43 11.63 -26.77 5.73
C PHE A 43 11.56 -26.71 4.19
N ARG A 44 12.50 -27.34 3.45
CA ARG A 44 12.55 -27.27 1.98
C ARG A 44 11.26 -27.78 1.31
N PRO A 45 10.56 -28.83 1.79
CA PRO A 45 9.28 -29.26 1.22
C PRO A 45 8.11 -28.29 1.45
N LEU A 46 8.25 -27.33 2.38
CA LEU A 46 7.22 -26.34 2.71
C LEU A 46 7.36 -25.06 1.87
N ILE A 47 8.59 -24.65 1.53
CA ILE A 47 8.85 -23.42 0.76
C ILE A 47 8.01 -23.31 -0.53
N PRO A 48 7.91 -24.32 -1.42
CA PRO A 48 7.10 -24.20 -2.64
C PRO A 48 5.61 -24.00 -2.36
N LYS A 49 5.08 -24.59 -1.28
CA LYS A 49 3.68 -24.46 -0.86
C LYS A 49 3.40 -23.04 -0.36
N LEU A 50 4.28 -22.50 0.48
CA LEU A 50 4.18 -21.12 0.97
C LEU A 50 4.25 -20.12 -0.19
N LEU A 51 5.18 -20.29 -1.13
CA LEU A 51 5.27 -19.43 -2.33
C LEU A 51 4.03 -19.56 -3.22
N THR A 52 3.51 -20.77 -3.43
CA THR A 52 2.27 -20.98 -4.21
C THR A 52 1.05 -20.36 -3.54
N TYR A 53 0.98 -20.35 -2.21
CA TYR A 53 -0.06 -19.65 -1.47
C TYR A 53 0.10 -18.13 -1.52
N ARG A 54 1.35 -17.61 -1.52
CA ARG A 54 1.65 -16.16 -1.60
C ARG A 54 1.10 -15.51 -2.88
N GLU A 55 1.09 -16.25 -3.97
CA GLU A 55 0.59 -15.77 -5.26
C GLU A 55 -0.92 -15.93 -5.45
N GLN A 56 -1.66 -16.35 -4.42
CA GLN A 56 -3.12 -16.33 -4.40
C GLN A 56 -3.67 -14.96 -3.93
N GLU A 57 -4.93 -14.69 -4.26
CA GLU A 57 -5.70 -13.54 -3.78
C GLU A 57 -5.71 -13.51 -2.23
N GLY A 58 -5.22 -12.41 -1.64
CA GLY A 58 -5.01 -12.28 -0.20
C GLY A 58 -3.80 -13.04 0.39
N GLY A 59 -2.99 -13.72 -0.41
CA GLY A 59 -1.86 -14.53 0.06
C GLY A 59 -0.67 -13.72 0.63
N LYS A 60 -0.54 -12.43 0.29
CA LYS A 60 0.63 -11.58 0.62
C LYS A 60 0.59 -11.01 2.05
N SER A 61 0.36 -11.87 3.04
CA SER A 61 0.21 -11.49 4.46
C SER A 61 1.52 -11.54 5.26
N TRP A 62 1.54 -10.86 6.41
CA TRP A 62 2.68 -10.90 7.34
C TRP A 62 2.89 -12.30 7.91
N GLN A 63 1.82 -13.06 8.17
CA GLN A 63 1.94 -14.44 8.67
C GLN A 63 2.67 -15.31 7.66
N LEU A 64 2.32 -15.21 6.38
CA LEU A 64 2.97 -16.03 5.36
C LEU A 64 4.43 -15.61 5.13
N ASN A 65 4.71 -14.31 5.10
CA ASN A 65 6.08 -13.81 4.98
C ASN A 65 6.94 -14.14 6.22
N TYR A 66 6.35 -14.22 7.41
CA TYR A 66 7.00 -14.75 8.61
C TYR A 66 7.31 -16.25 8.45
N LEU A 67 6.34 -17.06 8.01
CA LEU A 67 6.55 -18.50 7.79
C LEU A 67 7.63 -18.77 6.73
N LEU A 68 7.67 -17.96 5.66
CA LEU A 68 8.75 -17.99 4.66
C LEU A 68 10.11 -17.60 5.26
N GLY A 69 10.21 -16.43 5.89
CA GLY A 69 11.46 -15.92 6.43
C GLY A 69 12.05 -16.80 7.53
N SER A 70 11.21 -17.26 8.46
CA SER A 70 11.59 -18.20 9.53
C SER A 70 12.02 -19.57 9.00
N SER A 71 11.41 -20.05 7.91
CA SER A 71 11.83 -21.27 7.20
C SER A 71 13.19 -21.09 6.52
N TYR A 72 13.39 -19.99 5.79
CA TYR A 72 14.66 -19.70 5.12
C TYR A 72 15.83 -19.54 6.12
N CYS A 73 15.59 -18.90 7.27
CA CYS A 73 16.56 -18.78 8.36
C CYS A 73 17.01 -20.13 8.97
N ARG A 74 16.30 -21.22 8.69
CA ARG A 74 16.57 -22.59 9.15
C ARG A 74 17.07 -23.50 8.02
N ILE A 75 17.31 -22.96 6.81
CA ILE A 75 17.88 -23.69 5.66
C ILE A 75 19.27 -23.11 5.34
N SER A 76 20.30 -23.95 5.47
CA SER A 76 21.68 -23.54 5.20
C SER A 76 21.85 -22.93 3.80
N GLY A 77 22.48 -21.76 3.75
CA GLY A 77 22.70 -20.99 2.52
C GLY A 77 21.51 -20.13 2.07
N GLN A 78 20.43 -20.03 2.86
CA GLN A 78 19.28 -19.16 2.58
C GLN A 78 19.02 -18.12 3.69
N GLU A 79 20.01 -17.90 4.55
CA GLU A 79 19.95 -16.96 5.68
C GLU A 79 19.74 -15.51 5.20
N LYS A 80 20.31 -15.11 4.04
CA LYS A 80 20.04 -13.79 3.44
C LYS A 80 18.55 -13.61 3.12
N SER A 81 17.93 -14.58 2.44
CA SER A 81 16.50 -14.55 2.12
C SER A 81 15.64 -14.52 3.38
N GLY A 82 16.01 -15.29 4.40
CA GLY A 82 15.32 -15.29 5.70
C GLY A 82 15.36 -13.92 6.37
N ARG A 83 16.56 -13.30 6.43
CA ARG A 83 16.75 -11.95 6.98
C ARG A 83 15.98 -10.90 6.20
N VAL A 84 15.95 -10.94 4.86
CA VAL A 84 15.20 -9.98 4.04
C VAL A 84 13.70 -10.14 4.25
N ALA A 85 13.16 -11.37 4.24
CA ALA A 85 11.74 -11.61 4.46
C ALA A 85 11.28 -11.18 5.85
N LEU A 86 12.04 -11.49 6.91
CA LEU A 86 11.71 -11.05 8.28
C LEU A 86 11.88 -9.54 8.48
N SER A 87 12.87 -8.91 7.83
CA SER A 87 13.00 -7.45 7.85
C SER A 87 11.78 -6.78 7.21
N ARG A 88 11.28 -7.32 6.08
CA ARG A 88 10.02 -6.87 5.46
C ARG A 88 8.80 -7.10 6.35
N VAL A 89 8.74 -8.21 7.08
CA VAL A 89 7.68 -8.46 8.08
C VAL A 89 7.66 -7.34 9.14
N LEU A 90 8.84 -6.89 9.60
CA LEU A 90 8.97 -5.82 10.59
C LEU A 90 8.77 -4.40 10.03
N SER A 91 9.10 -4.14 8.76
CA SER A 91 9.01 -2.79 8.16
C SER A 91 7.69 -2.50 7.47
N SER A 92 7.10 -3.50 6.80
CA SER A 92 5.97 -3.33 5.87
C SER A 92 4.60 -3.61 6.49
N TYR A 93 4.55 -3.99 7.78
CA TYR A 93 3.31 -4.33 8.48
C TYR A 93 3.27 -3.71 9.88
N GLY A 94 2.12 -3.14 10.26
CA GLY A 94 1.81 -2.77 11.65
C GLY A 94 1.58 -4.01 12.51
N LEU A 95 2.66 -4.63 12.99
CA LEU A 95 2.59 -5.82 13.84
C LEU A 95 2.22 -5.47 15.30
N PRO A 96 1.57 -6.38 16.05
CA PRO A 96 1.40 -6.29 17.50
C PRO A 96 2.71 -6.75 18.16
N ASP A 97 2.95 -6.29 19.38
CA ASP A 97 4.24 -6.48 20.06
C ASP A 97 4.68 -7.95 20.13
N VAL A 98 3.77 -8.90 20.34
CA VAL A 98 4.08 -10.34 20.39
C VAL A 98 4.60 -10.86 19.05
N ALA A 99 3.96 -10.53 17.93
CA ALA A 99 4.40 -10.99 16.61
C ALA A 99 5.68 -10.26 16.15
N LYS A 100 5.82 -8.99 16.54
CA LYS A 100 7.04 -8.21 16.33
C LYS A 100 8.23 -8.83 17.05
N GLN A 101 8.10 -9.10 18.36
CA GLN A 101 9.14 -9.76 19.17
C GLN A 101 9.51 -11.15 18.64
N ALA A 102 8.53 -11.93 18.17
CA ALA A 102 8.80 -13.22 17.52
C ALA A 102 9.62 -13.04 16.22
N ALA A 103 9.26 -12.08 15.37
CA ALA A 103 10.00 -11.79 14.14
C ALA A 103 11.41 -11.24 14.39
N GLU A 104 11.58 -10.37 15.40
CA GLU A 104 12.88 -9.88 15.88
C GLU A 104 13.75 -11.04 16.40
N SER A 105 13.19 -11.91 17.25
CA SER A 105 13.91 -13.05 17.81
C SER A 105 14.39 -14.04 16.74
N VAL A 106 13.57 -14.36 15.74
CA VAL A 106 14.00 -15.20 14.60
C VAL A 106 15.05 -14.46 13.75
N LEU A 107 14.92 -13.14 13.54
CA LEU A 107 15.85 -12.36 12.74
C LEU A 107 17.25 -12.29 13.38
N GLU A 108 17.33 -12.10 14.69
CA GLU A 108 18.58 -12.12 15.46
C GLU A 108 19.26 -13.49 15.32
N ASN A 109 18.52 -14.57 15.60
CA ASN A 109 19.02 -15.95 15.61
C ASN A 109 19.07 -16.63 14.23
N CYS A 110 18.83 -15.89 13.14
CA CYS A 110 18.75 -16.44 11.78
C CYS A 110 20.08 -17.06 11.33
N GLY A 111 20.07 -18.38 11.07
CA GLY A 111 21.26 -19.21 10.81
C GLY A 111 21.80 -19.97 12.03
N GLY A 112 21.18 -19.84 13.21
CA GLY A 112 21.54 -20.60 14.43
C GLY A 112 20.69 -21.86 14.66
N ASP A 113 21.21 -22.78 15.48
CA ASP A 113 20.55 -24.06 15.80
C ASP A 113 19.34 -23.93 16.76
N VAL A 114 19.29 -22.85 17.53
CA VAL A 114 18.23 -22.58 18.52
C VAL A 114 16.98 -22.06 17.81
N ALA A 115 15.92 -22.86 17.79
CA ALA A 115 14.61 -22.36 17.37
C ALA A 115 13.98 -21.55 18.52
N PRO A 116 13.58 -20.29 18.28
CA PRO A 116 12.79 -19.54 19.25
C PRO A 116 11.41 -20.17 19.49
N SER A 117 10.81 -19.78 20.62
CA SER A 117 9.50 -20.26 21.08
C SER A 117 8.36 -19.52 20.40
N ASP A 118 8.03 -19.94 19.18
CA ASP A 118 7.13 -19.22 18.27
C ASP A 118 5.63 -19.59 18.47
N ASP A 119 4.96 -19.02 19.49
CA ASP A 119 3.47 -19.04 19.57
C ASP A 119 2.85 -17.81 18.90
N LEU A 120 2.53 -17.94 17.61
CA LEU A 120 1.81 -16.94 16.82
C LEU A 120 0.30 -17.25 16.77
N SER A 121 -0.38 -17.10 17.92
CA SER A 121 -1.83 -17.25 18.05
C SER A 121 -2.63 -15.94 17.83
N VAL A 122 -2.01 -14.91 17.21
CA VAL A 122 -2.62 -13.59 17.01
C VAL A 122 -3.22 -13.43 15.61
N SER A 123 -4.53 -13.19 15.54
CA SER A 123 -5.21 -12.70 14.33
C SER A 123 -5.23 -11.16 14.33
N ILE A 124 -5.04 -10.54 13.16
CA ILE A 124 -5.00 -9.09 13.01
C ILE A 124 -5.86 -8.72 11.82
N VAL A 125 -6.77 -7.76 12.02
CA VAL A 125 -7.42 -7.01 10.93
C VAL A 125 -6.47 -5.90 10.49
N ALA A 126 -5.98 -5.97 9.26
CA ALA A 126 -5.13 -4.95 8.68
C ALA A 126 -5.97 -3.78 8.14
N VAL A 127 -6.48 -2.96 9.07
CA VAL A 127 -7.05 -1.64 8.72
C VAL A 127 -6.00 -0.87 7.94
N SER A 128 -6.26 -0.69 6.67
CA SER A 128 -5.41 -0.01 5.70
C SER A 128 -5.65 1.48 5.83
N GLY A 129 -5.04 2.00 6.88
CA GLY A 129 -5.03 3.36 7.38
C GLY A 129 -4.18 3.30 8.64
N GLN A 130 -2.94 2.80 8.48
CA GLN A 130 -2.31 1.92 9.47
C GLN A 130 -1.95 2.62 10.78
N SER A 131 -1.98 1.81 11.85
CA SER A 131 -1.57 2.18 13.21
C SER A 131 -2.42 3.28 13.85
N GLY A 132 -3.73 3.09 13.69
CA GLY A 132 -4.74 4.12 13.90
C GLY A 132 -4.73 5.10 12.71
N ALA A 133 -5.88 5.35 12.10
CA ALA A 133 -5.94 6.27 10.97
C ALA A 133 -5.70 7.73 11.36
N ILE A 134 -5.09 8.52 10.47
CA ILE A 134 -4.82 9.96 10.65
C ILE A 134 -5.36 10.86 9.51
N VAL A 135 -5.68 12.11 9.86
CA VAL A 135 -5.76 13.29 8.97
C VAL A 135 -4.32 13.68 8.80
N HIS A 136 -3.84 13.30 7.65
CA HIS A 136 -3.65 14.40 6.76
C HIS A 136 -4.86 14.43 5.84
N GLY A 137 -5.45 15.60 5.68
CA GLY A 137 -6.55 15.73 4.75
C GLY A 137 -5.99 15.56 3.34
N LYS A 138 -6.66 16.26 2.43
CA LYS A 138 -5.86 17.31 1.81
C LYS A 138 -5.35 18.20 2.95
N GLY A 139 -4.05 18.18 3.20
CA GLY A 139 -3.39 19.08 4.14
C GLY A 139 -3.39 20.50 3.59
N GLY A 140 -4.58 21.08 3.40
CA GLY A 140 -4.74 22.52 3.59
C GLY A 140 -4.54 22.83 5.07
N TYR A 141 -4.08 24.04 5.36
CA TYR A 141 -3.50 24.45 6.65
C TYR A 141 -4.42 24.38 7.88
N ASP A 142 -5.71 24.08 7.74
CA ASP A 142 -6.68 24.07 8.84
C ASP A 142 -6.68 22.75 9.63
N ILE A 143 -5.67 22.57 10.49
CA ILE A 143 -5.75 21.67 11.64
C ILE A 143 -6.55 22.40 12.73
N ASP A 144 -7.76 21.91 13.08
CA ASP A 144 -8.53 22.50 14.18
C ASP A 144 -7.73 22.41 15.51
N PRO A 145 -7.32 23.55 16.12
CA PRO A 145 -6.56 23.56 17.36
C PRO A 145 -7.39 23.09 18.58
N LYS A 146 -8.65 22.67 18.41
CA LYS A 146 -9.53 22.09 19.44
C LYS A 146 -9.79 20.59 19.27
N ALA A 147 -9.34 19.96 18.19
CA ALA A 147 -9.51 18.53 17.98
C ALA A 147 -8.86 17.72 19.13
N LYS A 148 -9.60 16.73 19.65
CA LYS A 148 -9.17 15.87 20.77
C LYS A 148 -8.11 14.87 20.32
N ILE A 149 -7.15 14.61 21.20
CA ILE A 149 -6.07 13.64 20.98
C ILE A 149 -6.48 12.30 21.59
N THR A 150 -6.63 11.28 20.75
CA THR A 150 -6.62 9.86 21.13
C THR A 150 -5.16 9.35 21.05
N THR A 151 -4.78 8.40 21.90
CA THR A 151 -3.42 7.83 21.91
C THR A 151 -3.34 6.64 20.95
N ASN A 152 -2.49 6.74 19.93
CA ASN A 152 -2.45 5.84 18.77
C ASN A 152 -1.75 4.50 19.06
N HIS A 153 -2.32 3.68 19.94
CA HIS A 153 -1.97 2.27 19.97
C HIS A 153 -2.75 1.52 18.89
N VAL A 154 -2.10 0.55 18.23
CA VAL A 154 -2.75 -0.34 17.27
C VAL A 154 -3.85 -1.11 18.00
N GLN A 155 -5.09 -0.64 17.91
CA GLN A 155 -6.23 -1.35 18.47
C GLN A 155 -6.58 -2.50 17.54
N ALA A 156 -6.54 -3.73 18.06
CA ALA A 156 -7.16 -4.85 17.39
C ALA A 156 -8.67 -4.59 17.30
N SER A 157 -9.22 -4.61 16.09
CA SER A 157 -10.66 -4.49 15.90
C SER A 157 -11.40 -5.56 16.71
N PRO A 158 -12.47 -5.21 17.45
CA PRO A 158 -13.33 -6.20 18.10
C PRO A 158 -14.17 -7.00 17.08
N VAL A 159 -14.18 -6.59 15.80
CA VAL A 159 -14.85 -7.31 14.71
C VAL A 159 -13.88 -8.32 14.12
N SER A 160 -14.24 -9.61 14.14
CA SER A 160 -13.36 -10.65 13.62
C SER A 160 -13.24 -10.61 12.09
N VAL A 161 -12.13 -11.12 11.55
CA VAL A 161 -11.88 -11.20 10.11
C VAL A 161 -13.00 -11.98 9.38
N GLU A 162 -13.57 -12.99 10.03
CA GLU A 162 -14.69 -13.80 9.51
C GLU A 162 -15.98 -12.98 9.42
N GLU A 163 -16.21 -12.04 10.35
CA GLU A 163 -17.36 -11.13 10.32
C GLU A 163 -17.19 -10.05 9.25
N LEU A 164 -15.97 -9.52 9.07
CA LEU A 164 -15.65 -8.59 7.99
C LEU A 164 -15.87 -9.26 6.62
N ARG A 165 -15.35 -10.47 6.42
CA ARG A 165 -15.50 -11.21 5.15
C ARG A 165 -16.94 -11.53 4.75
N LYS A 166 -17.90 -11.58 5.69
CA LYS A 166 -19.34 -11.72 5.37
C LYS A 166 -19.94 -10.52 4.65
N ARG A 167 -19.25 -9.38 4.67
CA ARG A 167 -19.65 -8.13 4.00
C ARG A 167 -19.16 -8.05 2.55
N LEU A 168 -18.40 -9.04 2.08
CA LEU A 168 -17.97 -9.15 0.69
C LEU A 168 -19.14 -9.63 -0.18
N TYR A 169 -19.50 -8.84 -1.20
CA TYR A 169 -20.57 -9.16 -2.13
C TYR A 169 -20.03 -9.23 -3.56
N LEU A 170 -20.42 -10.24 -4.34
CA LEU A 170 -20.08 -10.28 -5.76
C LEU A 170 -20.91 -9.25 -6.56
N PRO A 171 -20.46 -8.83 -7.76
CA PRO A 171 -21.22 -7.90 -8.61
C PRO A 171 -22.68 -8.33 -8.89
N THR A 172 -22.94 -9.64 -8.97
CA THR A 172 -24.29 -10.22 -9.11
C THR A 172 -25.20 -10.00 -7.89
N GLN A 173 -24.64 -9.56 -6.76
CA GLN A 173 -25.34 -9.30 -5.49
C GLN A 173 -25.49 -7.81 -5.19
N SER A 174 -25.27 -6.93 -6.19
CA SER A 174 -25.24 -5.46 -6.04
C SER A 174 -26.38 -4.88 -5.19
N GLN A 175 -27.64 -5.30 -5.40
CA GLN A 175 -28.77 -4.81 -4.59
C GLN A 175 -28.67 -5.19 -3.11
N LYS A 176 -28.23 -6.43 -2.80
CA LYS A 176 -27.99 -6.89 -1.44
C LYS A 176 -26.83 -6.11 -0.80
N ALA A 177 -25.80 -5.82 -1.58
CA ALA A 177 -24.64 -5.07 -1.14
C ALA A 177 -25.01 -3.62 -0.76
N VAL A 178 -25.81 -2.93 -1.59
CA VAL A 178 -26.37 -1.60 -1.28
C VAL A 178 -27.20 -1.63 0.00
N ALA A 179 -28.16 -2.56 0.10
CA ALA A 179 -29.04 -2.64 1.27
C ALA A 179 -28.24 -2.87 2.57
N ALA A 180 -27.26 -3.77 2.56
CA ALA A 180 -26.44 -4.05 3.72
C ALA A 180 -25.41 -2.94 4.04
N ALA A 181 -24.94 -2.20 3.03
CA ALA A 181 -24.13 -0.99 3.25
C ALA A 181 -24.95 0.13 3.89
N LEU A 182 -26.20 0.35 3.45
CA LEU A 182 -27.12 1.30 4.08
C LEU A 182 -27.46 0.89 5.52
N GLU A 183 -27.75 -0.39 5.78
CA GLU A 183 -28.02 -0.90 7.12
C GLU A 183 -26.86 -0.64 8.10
N ARG A 184 -25.63 -1.01 7.71
CA ARG A 184 -24.42 -0.83 8.54
C ARG A 184 -24.01 0.64 8.66
N GLY A 185 -23.97 1.35 7.54
CA GLY A 185 -23.63 2.77 7.48
C GLY A 185 -24.80 3.61 7.98
N TYR A 186 -25.69 3.99 7.06
CA TYR A 186 -26.78 4.93 7.31
C TYR A 186 -28.08 4.53 6.59
N PRO A 187 -29.11 4.03 7.32
CA PRO A 187 -30.31 3.47 6.69
C PRO A 187 -31.15 4.46 5.87
N THR A 188 -30.98 5.77 6.10
CA THR A 188 -31.70 6.84 5.40
C THR A 188 -30.83 7.56 4.35
N ALA A 189 -29.63 7.06 4.08
CA ALA A 189 -28.75 7.61 3.04
C ALA A 189 -29.16 7.16 1.63
N HIS A 190 -28.64 7.84 0.62
CA HIS A 190 -28.63 7.35 -0.76
C HIS A 190 -27.61 6.22 -0.89
N GLY A 191 -27.93 5.20 -1.70
CA GLY A 191 -27.05 4.06 -1.95
C GLY A 191 -27.18 3.57 -3.40
N THR A 192 -26.05 3.31 -4.04
CA THR A 192 -25.97 2.84 -5.42
C THR A 192 -24.87 1.80 -5.59
N ALA A 193 -24.93 0.98 -6.63
CA ALA A 193 -23.87 0.03 -6.97
C ALA A 193 -23.69 -0.06 -8.48
N ARG A 194 -22.43 0.11 -8.92
CA ARG A 194 -22.07 0.20 -10.33
C ARG A 194 -20.56 -0.03 -10.52
N ASP A 195 -20.18 -0.58 -11.66
CA ASP A 195 -18.78 -0.64 -12.13
C ASP A 195 -17.76 -1.16 -11.10
N GLY A 196 -18.13 -2.16 -10.29
CA GLY A 196 -17.26 -2.76 -9.25
C GLY A 196 -17.33 -2.11 -7.87
N PHE A 197 -18.14 -1.06 -7.70
CA PHE A 197 -18.31 -0.34 -6.43
C PHE A 197 -19.75 -0.41 -5.91
N VAL A 198 -19.88 -0.32 -4.60
CA VAL A 198 -21.09 0.07 -3.87
C VAL A 198 -20.75 1.38 -3.18
N ALA A 199 -21.62 2.37 -3.21
CA ALA A 199 -21.37 3.63 -2.49
C ALA A 199 -22.62 4.17 -1.82
N THR A 200 -22.46 4.73 -0.62
CA THR A 200 -23.53 5.33 0.18
C THR A 200 -23.17 6.74 0.62
N SER A 201 -24.12 7.69 0.59
CA SER A 201 -23.93 9.08 1.03
C SER A 201 -25.26 9.68 1.53
N TYR A 202 -25.20 10.54 2.54
CA TYR A 202 -26.40 11.18 3.10
C TYR A 202 -27.03 12.25 2.20
N GLU A 203 -26.22 13.07 1.53
CA GLU A 203 -26.69 14.29 0.85
C GLU A 203 -26.48 14.28 -0.66
N MET A 204 -25.50 13.53 -1.16
CA MET A 204 -25.07 13.59 -2.55
C MET A 204 -25.33 12.27 -3.26
N PRO A 205 -25.79 12.29 -4.53
CA PRO A 205 -25.86 11.08 -5.35
C PRO A 205 -24.48 10.41 -5.46
N PRO A 206 -24.30 9.17 -4.96
CA PRO A 206 -22.99 8.52 -4.88
C PRO A 206 -22.38 8.16 -6.26
N GLU A 207 -23.15 8.27 -7.35
CA GLU A 207 -22.76 7.94 -8.73
C GLU A 207 -21.52 8.69 -9.23
N GLU A 208 -21.37 10.00 -8.92
CA GLU A 208 -20.22 10.78 -9.36
C GLU A 208 -18.93 10.37 -8.62
N THR A 209 -19.05 9.96 -7.35
CA THR A 209 -17.93 9.41 -6.59
C THR A 209 -17.47 8.07 -7.17
N ILE A 210 -18.40 7.17 -7.54
CA ILE A 210 -18.07 5.93 -8.24
C ILE A 210 -17.38 6.25 -9.58
N ARG A 211 -17.95 7.15 -10.40
CA ARG A 211 -17.35 7.54 -11.70
C ARG A 211 -15.93 8.11 -11.52
N CYS A 212 -15.70 8.86 -10.45
CA CYS A 212 -14.39 9.36 -10.10
C CYS A 212 -13.42 8.20 -9.79
N LEU A 213 -13.80 7.29 -8.87
CA LEU A 213 -12.98 6.14 -8.44
C LEU A 213 -12.70 5.14 -9.55
N VAL A 214 -13.64 4.90 -10.47
CA VAL A 214 -13.43 4.04 -11.66
C VAL A 214 -12.25 4.53 -12.49
N ARG A 215 -12.12 5.84 -12.74
CA ARG A 215 -10.98 6.40 -13.48
C ARG A 215 -9.64 6.17 -12.78
N TYR A 216 -9.62 6.25 -11.44
CA TYR A 216 -8.42 5.94 -10.65
C TYR A 216 -8.08 4.46 -10.69
N ARG A 217 -9.06 3.57 -10.48
CA ARG A 217 -8.88 2.12 -10.59
C ARG A 217 -8.31 1.71 -11.94
N ASP A 218 -8.87 2.23 -13.03
CA ASP A 218 -8.50 1.83 -14.38
C ASP A 218 -7.08 2.35 -14.74
N ALA A 219 -6.71 3.54 -14.26
CA ALA A 219 -5.34 4.06 -14.36
C ALA A 219 -4.34 3.24 -13.52
N LEU A 220 -4.71 2.82 -12.30
CA LEU A 220 -3.91 1.93 -11.43
C LEU A 220 -3.65 0.57 -12.10
N ALA A 221 -4.71 -0.06 -12.63
CA ALA A 221 -4.62 -1.31 -13.38
C ALA A 221 -3.76 -1.14 -14.66
N THR A 222 -3.85 0.02 -15.32
CA THR A 222 -3.08 0.29 -16.55
C THR A 222 -1.60 0.48 -16.28
N GLN A 223 -1.22 1.37 -15.35
CA GLN A 223 0.18 1.75 -15.11
C GLN A 223 0.91 0.75 -14.22
N PHE A 224 0.33 0.40 -13.07
CA PHE A 224 0.99 -0.39 -12.03
C PHE A 224 0.65 -1.89 -12.08
N LYS A 225 -0.28 -2.29 -12.96
CA LYS A 225 -0.84 -3.66 -13.04
C LYS A 225 -1.46 -4.11 -11.72
N LEU A 226 -2.09 -3.18 -11.01
CA LEU A 226 -2.84 -3.47 -9.80
C LEU A 226 -4.19 -4.11 -10.15
N GLU A 227 -4.32 -5.39 -9.85
CA GLU A 227 -5.60 -6.10 -9.90
C GLU A 227 -6.43 -5.80 -8.65
N PHE A 228 -7.74 -5.65 -8.79
CA PHE A 228 -8.64 -5.47 -7.65
C PHE A 228 -9.40 -6.76 -7.37
N PRO A 229 -9.69 -7.09 -6.10
CA PRO A 229 -10.50 -8.25 -5.75
C PRO A 229 -11.85 -8.27 -6.48
N LYS A 230 -12.36 -9.48 -6.73
CA LYS A 230 -13.63 -9.68 -7.46
C LYS A 230 -14.89 -9.17 -6.75
N PRO A 231 -15.00 -9.16 -5.41
CA PRO A 231 -16.15 -8.56 -4.73
C PRO A 231 -16.20 -7.04 -4.91
N LEU A 232 -17.38 -6.46 -4.67
CA LEU A 232 -17.63 -5.03 -4.75
C LEU A 232 -16.91 -4.28 -3.62
N ILE A 233 -16.20 -3.21 -3.96
CA ILE A 233 -15.61 -2.28 -2.98
C ILE A 233 -16.73 -1.39 -2.42
N THR A 234 -16.87 -1.32 -1.10
CA THR A 234 -17.94 -0.56 -0.43
C THR A 234 -17.43 0.79 0.06
N VAL A 235 -17.98 1.89 -0.46
CA VAL A 235 -17.54 3.26 -0.19
C VAL A 235 -18.57 4.00 0.66
N TYR A 236 -18.22 4.33 1.89
CA TYR A 236 -19.04 5.16 2.77
C TYR A 236 -18.57 6.62 2.67
N ILE A 237 -19.34 7.44 1.97
CA ILE A 237 -19.00 8.84 1.70
C ILE A 237 -19.42 9.69 2.91
N ALA A 238 -18.42 10.16 3.64
CA ALA A 238 -18.58 11.03 4.79
C ALA A 238 -18.68 12.51 4.38
N GLN A 239 -19.42 13.29 5.18
CA GLN A 239 -19.57 14.75 5.04
C GLN A 239 -18.37 15.49 5.65
N ASP A 240 -17.90 15.02 6.80
CA ASP A 240 -16.80 15.62 7.56
C ASP A 240 -15.93 14.54 8.24
N THR A 241 -14.84 14.97 8.88
CA THR A 241 -13.90 14.09 9.59
C THR A 241 -14.51 13.42 10.82
N LYS A 242 -15.48 14.07 11.47
CA LYS A 242 -16.21 13.46 12.58
C LYS A 242 -16.99 12.24 12.11
N GLN A 243 -17.67 12.34 10.96
CA GLN A 243 -18.44 11.24 10.40
C GLN A 243 -17.54 10.06 9.99
N VAL A 244 -16.29 10.31 9.58
CA VAL A 244 -15.29 9.25 9.34
C VAL A 244 -14.95 8.52 10.65
N ILE A 245 -14.76 9.25 11.75
CA ILE A 245 -14.50 8.69 13.09
C ILE A 245 -15.71 7.89 13.60
N ASP A 246 -16.92 8.46 13.50
CA ASP A 246 -18.16 7.80 13.90
C ASP A 246 -18.39 6.50 13.10
N LEU A 247 -18.05 6.48 11.80
CA LEU A 247 -18.10 5.28 10.95
C LEU A 247 -17.02 4.25 11.30
N ALA A 248 -15.80 4.64 11.68
CA ALA A 248 -14.78 3.70 12.12
C ALA A 248 -15.16 2.95 13.38
N GLN A 249 -15.67 3.65 14.40
CA GLN A 249 -16.22 3.00 15.58
C GLN A 249 -17.42 2.11 15.22
N LYS A 250 -18.37 2.61 14.41
CA LYS A 250 -19.58 1.84 14.06
C LYS A 250 -19.32 0.59 13.21
N LEU A 251 -18.49 0.70 12.17
CA LEU A 251 -18.25 -0.37 11.20
C LEU A 251 -17.18 -1.35 11.65
N HIS A 252 -16.16 -0.87 12.36
CA HIS A 252 -14.92 -1.62 12.63
C HIS A 252 -14.52 -1.61 14.10
N GLY A 253 -15.16 -0.82 14.97
CA GLY A 253 -14.84 -0.74 16.40
C GLY A 253 -13.41 -0.27 16.67
N VAL A 254 -12.85 0.55 15.78
CA VAL A 254 -11.47 1.08 15.91
C VAL A 254 -11.49 2.58 16.16
N ASP A 255 -10.63 3.03 17.07
CA ASP A 255 -10.38 4.45 17.25
C ASP A 255 -9.43 4.98 16.18
N LEU A 256 -9.82 6.09 15.56
CA LEU A 256 -8.94 6.85 14.68
C LEU A 256 -8.22 7.93 15.51
N PRO A 257 -6.88 7.97 15.51
CA PRO A 257 -6.05 9.09 15.92
C PRO A 257 -6.47 10.48 15.46
N LEU A 258 -5.75 11.48 15.97
CA LEU A 258 -5.90 12.90 15.61
C LEU A 258 -5.84 13.06 14.08
N GLY A 259 -7.04 13.17 13.52
CA GLY A 259 -7.33 12.58 12.23
C GLY A 259 -8.80 12.67 11.87
N THR A 260 -9.44 11.78 11.10
CA THR A 260 -9.05 11.09 9.85
C THR A 260 -9.99 11.52 8.72
N VAL A 261 -9.52 11.75 7.49
CA VAL A 261 -10.41 12.08 6.34
C VAL A 261 -10.86 10.86 5.55
N ALA A 262 -10.05 9.80 5.53
CA ALA A 262 -10.35 8.55 4.86
C ALA A 262 -9.54 7.41 5.48
N TYR A 263 -10.07 6.19 5.38
CA TYR A 263 -9.36 4.95 5.70
C TYR A 263 -10.00 3.80 4.92
N SER A 264 -9.29 2.67 4.79
CA SER A 264 -9.81 1.46 4.19
C SER A 264 -9.59 0.21 5.04
N VAL A 265 -10.36 -0.84 4.77
CA VAL A 265 -10.21 -2.16 5.41
C VAL A 265 -10.24 -3.21 4.32
N PHE A 266 -9.17 -4.00 4.22
CA PHE A 266 -9.01 -4.96 3.14
C PHE A 266 -9.92 -6.18 3.30
N GLU A 267 -10.18 -6.58 4.55
CA GLU A 267 -10.95 -7.77 4.89
C GLU A 267 -12.44 -7.70 4.50
N ASP A 268 -13.01 -6.49 4.40
CA ASP A 268 -14.36 -6.26 3.87
C ASP A 268 -14.42 -5.35 2.63
N LEU A 269 -13.26 -4.99 2.08
CA LEU A 269 -13.09 -4.05 0.96
C LEU A 269 -13.87 -2.75 1.16
N SER A 270 -13.90 -2.23 2.39
CA SER A 270 -14.49 -0.94 2.66
C SER A 270 -13.48 0.20 2.46
N ILE A 271 -14.00 1.32 1.98
CA ILE A 271 -13.39 2.64 2.03
C ILE A 271 -14.37 3.53 2.77
N VAL A 272 -13.90 4.32 3.72
CA VAL A 272 -14.66 5.42 4.32
C VAL A 272 -13.91 6.70 4.05
N GLY A 273 -14.60 7.79 3.71
CA GLY A 273 -13.94 9.08 3.67
C GLY A 273 -14.74 10.22 3.04
N GLY A 274 -14.19 11.42 3.15
CA GLY A 274 -14.75 12.62 2.54
C GLY A 274 -14.60 12.62 1.02
N ALA A 275 -15.66 13.04 0.31
CA ALA A 275 -15.61 13.40 -1.10
C ALA A 275 -16.37 14.71 -1.33
N ALA A 276 -15.88 15.53 -2.27
CA ALA A 276 -16.70 16.56 -2.91
C ALA A 276 -17.21 16.04 -4.26
N LEU A 277 -18.26 16.64 -4.81
CA LEU A 277 -18.92 16.23 -6.07
C LEU A 277 -17.95 16.01 -7.24
N ASP A 278 -16.82 16.72 -7.27
CA ASP A 278 -15.78 16.67 -8.31
C ASP A 278 -14.41 16.14 -7.82
N ALA A 279 -14.27 15.83 -6.52
CA ALA A 279 -12.98 15.49 -5.92
C ALA A 279 -13.07 14.27 -4.96
N CYS A 280 -12.79 13.09 -5.50
CA CYS A 280 -12.65 11.84 -4.73
C CYS A 280 -11.21 11.52 -4.27
N GLY A 281 -10.28 12.50 -4.28
CA GLY A 281 -8.84 12.26 -4.07
C GLY A 281 -8.48 11.47 -2.81
N SER A 282 -9.13 11.74 -1.67
CA SER A 282 -8.93 10.98 -0.43
C SER A 282 -9.46 9.54 -0.54
N LEU A 283 -10.56 9.30 -1.25
CA LEU A 283 -11.05 7.94 -1.51
C LEU A 283 -10.17 7.19 -2.54
N ALA A 284 -9.54 7.93 -3.46
CA ALA A 284 -8.59 7.37 -4.42
C ALA A 284 -7.25 6.97 -3.74
N HIS A 285 -6.83 7.69 -2.71
CA HIS A 285 -5.74 7.29 -1.81
C HIS A 285 -6.02 5.92 -1.19
N GLU A 286 -7.19 5.75 -0.56
CA GLU A 286 -7.63 4.47 0.01
C GLU A 286 -7.76 3.33 -1.01
N LEU A 287 -8.17 3.65 -2.23
CA LEU A 287 -8.20 2.68 -3.32
C LEU A 287 -6.80 2.17 -3.68
N VAL A 288 -5.74 2.99 -3.54
CA VAL A 288 -4.35 2.54 -3.73
C VAL A 288 -3.98 1.52 -2.66
N HIS A 289 -4.33 1.74 -1.39
CA HIS A 289 -4.07 0.77 -0.32
C HIS A 289 -4.77 -0.57 -0.59
N LEU A 290 -6.06 -0.59 -0.92
CA LEU A 290 -6.76 -1.84 -1.28
C LEU A 290 -6.11 -2.57 -2.46
N GLY A 291 -5.69 -1.84 -3.50
CA GLY A 291 -4.96 -2.40 -4.63
C GLY A 291 -3.60 -2.97 -4.22
N ILE A 292 -2.80 -2.22 -3.45
CA ILE A 292 -1.48 -2.67 -3.00
C ILE A 292 -1.59 -3.89 -2.08
N ARG A 293 -2.56 -3.95 -1.15
CA ARG A 293 -2.76 -5.13 -0.28
C ARG A 293 -3.00 -6.42 -1.07
N GLN A 294 -3.78 -6.33 -2.16
CA GLN A 294 -4.04 -7.47 -3.05
C GLN A 294 -2.79 -7.93 -3.81
N ASN A 295 -2.00 -7.01 -4.37
CA ASN A 295 -0.94 -7.34 -5.34
C ASN A 295 0.47 -7.39 -4.71
N PHE A 296 0.66 -6.67 -3.61
CA PHE A 296 1.95 -6.30 -3.02
C PHE A 296 1.80 -5.99 -1.52
N GLY A 297 1.15 -6.88 -0.77
CA GLY A 297 0.84 -6.67 0.65
C GLY A 297 2.05 -6.45 1.58
N ASP A 298 3.28 -6.73 1.13
CA ASP A 298 4.55 -6.42 1.80
C ASP A 298 5.24 -5.12 1.32
N SER A 299 4.50 -4.21 0.67
CA SER A 299 5.04 -2.92 0.23
C SER A 299 5.62 -2.12 1.41
N PRO A 300 6.85 -1.57 1.28
CA PRO A 300 7.40 -0.68 2.30
C PRO A 300 6.55 0.59 2.40
N ALA A 301 6.38 1.10 3.62
CA ALA A 301 5.44 2.18 3.94
C ALA A 301 5.62 3.42 3.06
N TRP A 302 6.86 3.86 2.81
CA TRP A 302 7.15 5.04 1.99
C TRP A 302 6.63 4.96 0.56
N MET A 303 6.56 3.76 -0.03
CA MET A 303 6.11 3.59 -1.41
C MET A 303 4.59 3.45 -1.47
N GLU A 304 3.98 2.76 -0.51
CA GLU A 304 2.52 2.65 -0.44
C GLU A 304 1.90 4.03 -0.13
N GLU A 305 2.35 4.68 0.94
CA GLU A 305 1.91 6.01 1.34
C GLU A 305 2.30 7.09 0.33
N GLY A 306 3.52 7.04 -0.21
CA GLY A 306 3.96 7.98 -1.24
C GLY A 306 3.12 7.87 -2.51
N LEU A 307 2.85 6.65 -2.98
CA LEU A 307 2.08 6.45 -4.21
C LEU A 307 0.61 6.80 -4.00
N ALA A 308 0.00 6.40 -2.88
CA ALA A 308 -1.35 6.79 -2.51
C ALA A 308 -1.47 8.31 -2.38
N SER A 309 -0.49 8.97 -1.75
CA SER A 309 -0.44 10.41 -1.53
C SER A 309 -0.28 11.24 -2.80
N GLU A 310 0.55 10.79 -3.74
CA GLU A 310 0.76 11.46 -5.03
C GLU A 310 -0.41 11.18 -5.99
N ILE A 311 -0.97 9.96 -6.00
CA ILE A 311 -2.15 9.63 -6.80
C ILE A 311 -3.39 10.43 -6.36
N ALA A 312 -3.56 10.70 -5.06
CA ALA A 312 -4.66 11.54 -4.55
C ALA A 312 -4.71 12.98 -5.14
N VAL A 313 -3.61 13.45 -5.74
CA VAL A 313 -3.48 14.76 -6.40
C VAL A 313 -3.17 14.67 -7.91
N ALA A 314 -2.94 13.46 -8.42
CA ALA A 314 -2.64 13.20 -9.83
C ALA A 314 -3.89 13.32 -10.74
N ARG A 315 -3.67 13.39 -12.05
CA ARG A 315 -4.75 13.29 -13.04
C ARG A 315 -4.77 11.89 -13.66
N PRO A 316 -5.83 11.08 -13.49
CA PRO A 316 -5.97 9.81 -14.20
C PRO A 316 -6.18 10.05 -15.70
N GLN A 317 -5.51 9.23 -16.52
CA GLN A 317 -5.53 9.20 -17.97
C GLN A 317 -5.69 7.75 -18.46
N LEU A 318 -5.99 7.56 -19.75
CA LEU A 318 -6.11 6.22 -20.34
C LEU A 318 -4.81 5.40 -20.32
N SER A 319 -3.65 6.05 -20.20
CA SER A 319 -2.33 5.42 -20.14
C SER A 319 -1.78 5.23 -18.71
N GLY A 320 -2.49 5.68 -17.68
CA GLY A 320 -1.98 5.76 -16.30
C GLY A 320 -2.27 7.12 -15.66
N PHE A 321 -1.31 7.66 -14.91
CA PHE A 321 -1.41 8.94 -14.25
C PHE A 321 -0.50 10.00 -14.87
N GLN A 322 -0.97 11.24 -14.84
CA GLN A 322 -0.13 12.42 -14.98
C GLN A 322 0.09 13.02 -13.59
N PHE A 323 1.33 12.90 -13.11
CA PHE A 323 1.81 13.52 -11.88
C PHE A 323 2.22 14.98 -12.13
N GLY A 324 2.28 15.80 -11.07
CA GLY A 324 2.62 17.21 -11.19
C GLY A 324 2.67 17.92 -9.84
N PRO A 325 3.09 19.21 -9.82
CA PRO A 325 3.16 19.99 -8.58
C PRO A 325 1.80 20.09 -7.88
N SER A 326 1.82 20.05 -6.55
CA SER A 326 0.64 20.12 -5.69
C SER A 326 0.93 20.87 -4.39
N TRP A 327 -0.08 21.00 -3.52
CA TRP A 327 0.09 21.52 -2.15
C TRP A 327 1.10 20.70 -1.31
N ARG A 328 1.41 19.45 -1.69
CA ARG A 328 2.46 18.65 -1.03
C ARG A 328 3.85 19.22 -1.30
N ASP A 329 4.09 19.85 -2.46
CA ASP A 329 5.34 20.58 -2.72
C ASP A 329 5.48 21.79 -1.79
N GLU A 330 4.38 22.47 -1.46
CA GLU A 330 4.35 23.63 -0.58
C GLU A 330 4.61 23.20 0.88
N MET A 331 3.90 22.18 1.35
CA MET A 331 4.11 21.52 2.64
C MET A 331 5.59 21.08 2.83
N LEU A 332 6.19 20.48 1.82
CA LEU A 332 7.59 20.03 1.87
C LEU A 332 8.60 21.19 1.81
N LYS A 333 8.27 22.30 1.12
CA LYS A 333 9.12 23.51 1.10
C LYS A 333 9.10 24.24 2.43
N GLU A 334 7.93 24.42 3.04
CA GLU A 334 7.80 25.08 4.34
C GLU A 334 8.48 24.28 5.46
N HIS A 335 8.23 22.97 5.49
CA HIS A 335 8.78 22.08 6.52
C HIS A 335 10.02 21.30 6.05
N TRP A 336 10.82 21.89 5.16
CA TRP A 336 11.99 21.23 4.55
C TRP A 336 12.99 20.68 5.58
N THR A 337 13.13 21.34 6.73
CA THR A 337 13.99 20.90 7.84
C THR A 337 13.50 19.64 8.56
N LEU A 338 12.24 19.25 8.39
CA LEU A 338 11.66 18.03 8.93
C LEU A 338 11.74 16.84 7.96
N ARG A 339 12.23 17.05 6.73
CA ARG A 339 12.35 16.02 5.70
C ARG A 339 13.39 14.96 6.11
N PRO A 340 13.08 13.66 6.10
CA PRO A 340 14.08 12.61 6.22
C PRO A 340 14.96 12.54 4.97
N THR A 341 16.24 12.16 5.12
CA THR A 341 17.04 11.74 3.97
C THR A 341 16.45 10.48 3.33
N VAL A 342 16.77 10.19 2.07
CA VAL A 342 16.32 8.96 1.39
C VAL A 342 16.71 7.70 2.19
N SER A 343 17.92 7.65 2.75
CA SER A 343 18.34 6.51 3.61
C SER A 343 17.52 6.38 4.91
N ALA A 344 17.01 7.49 5.46
CA ALA A 344 16.08 7.45 6.60
C ALA A 344 14.65 7.08 6.15
N LEU A 345 14.19 7.61 5.01
CA LEU A 345 12.87 7.32 4.44
C LEU A 345 12.66 5.82 4.19
N LEU A 346 13.65 5.14 3.60
CA LEU A 346 13.60 3.70 3.33
C LEU A 346 13.58 2.81 4.59
N LYS A 347 13.86 3.39 5.77
CA LYS A 347 13.79 2.71 7.08
C LYS A 347 12.50 3.02 7.83
N MET A 348 11.66 3.93 7.33
CA MET A 348 10.40 4.27 7.97
C MET A 348 9.43 3.10 7.87
N THR A 349 8.85 2.74 9.01
CA THR A 349 7.74 1.79 9.09
C THR A 349 6.41 2.55 9.13
N TRP A 350 5.30 1.82 9.08
CA TRP A 350 3.95 2.39 9.15
C TRP A 350 3.70 3.26 10.37
N SER A 351 4.28 2.96 11.53
CA SER A 351 4.11 3.80 12.73
C SER A 351 4.76 5.18 12.62
N ASN A 352 5.69 5.39 11.67
CA ASN A 352 6.28 6.71 11.44
C ASN A 352 5.34 7.67 10.68
N TYR A 353 4.37 7.12 9.94
CA TYR A 353 3.33 7.85 9.18
C TYR A 353 2.12 8.23 10.04
N ALA A 354 2.15 7.92 11.34
CA ALA A 354 1.17 8.35 12.33
C ALA A 354 1.77 9.36 13.32
N ALA A 355 1.08 10.50 13.52
CA ALA A 355 1.41 11.50 14.53
C ALA A 355 0.85 11.10 15.90
N MET A 356 1.73 10.77 16.85
CA MET A 356 1.36 10.26 18.19
C MET A 356 0.84 11.35 19.13
N ASN A 357 1.04 12.62 18.77
CA ASN A 357 0.72 13.83 19.52
C ASN A 357 0.64 15.02 18.54
N ARG A 358 0.37 16.24 19.04
CA ARG A 358 0.30 17.45 18.18
C ARG A 358 1.63 17.87 17.58
N ASP A 359 2.73 17.72 18.30
CA ASP A 359 4.04 18.21 17.87
C ASP A 359 4.57 17.36 16.69
N ASP A 360 4.17 16.09 16.62
CA ASP A 360 4.42 15.19 15.49
C ASP A 360 3.68 15.58 14.19
N VAL A 361 2.60 16.36 14.22
CA VAL A 361 1.71 16.53 13.04
C VAL A 361 2.45 17.12 11.85
N TYR A 362 3.30 18.14 12.05
CA TYR A 362 4.11 18.72 10.98
C TYR A 362 5.22 17.78 10.49
N ARG A 363 5.83 16.98 11.38
CA ARG A 363 6.83 15.96 11.01
C ARG A 363 6.20 14.91 10.10
N VAL A 364 4.99 14.46 10.43
CA VAL A 364 4.28 13.42 9.68
C VAL A 364 3.74 13.97 8.37
N ALA A 365 3.20 15.20 8.35
CA ALA A 365 2.83 15.89 7.12
C ALA A 365 4.02 16.06 6.15
N ALA A 366 5.19 16.45 6.67
CA ALA A 366 6.44 16.55 5.90
C ALA A 366 6.93 15.18 5.39
N LEU A 367 6.78 14.10 6.17
CA LEU A 367 7.09 12.73 5.75
C LEU A 367 6.18 12.24 4.60
N HIS A 368 4.87 12.46 4.72
CA HIS A 368 3.90 12.18 3.64
C HIS A 368 4.20 12.98 2.37
N ALA A 369 4.51 14.28 2.52
CA ALA A 369 4.87 15.15 1.42
C ALA A 369 6.20 14.76 0.75
N MET A 370 7.21 14.38 1.53
CA MET A 370 8.48 13.80 1.05
C MET A 370 8.22 12.53 0.23
N SER A 371 7.41 11.61 0.74
CA SER A 371 7.15 10.31 0.09
C SER A 371 6.45 10.47 -1.26
N ALA A 372 5.41 11.31 -1.32
CA ALA A 372 4.72 11.64 -2.57
C ALA A 372 5.65 12.31 -3.60
N THR A 373 6.42 13.30 -3.13
CA THR A 373 7.37 14.03 -3.95
C THR A 373 8.51 13.13 -4.45
N PHE A 374 8.93 12.13 -3.66
CA PHE A 374 9.92 11.13 -4.05
C PHE A 374 9.38 10.16 -5.11
N ILE A 375 8.10 9.76 -5.03
CA ILE A 375 7.43 9.00 -6.09
C ILE A 375 7.41 9.78 -7.42
N ARG A 376 7.07 11.08 -7.38
CA ARG A 376 7.13 11.94 -8.58
C ARG A 376 8.54 12.20 -9.08
N TYR A 377 9.54 12.26 -8.21
CA TYR A 377 10.96 12.27 -8.61
C TYR A 377 11.33 11.00 -9.38
N LEU A 378 10.94 9.81 -8.89
CA LEU A 378 11.17 8.55 -9.59
C LEU A 378 10.45 8.51 -10.94
N ASP A 379 9.24 9.08 -11.04
CA ASP A 379 8.51 9.19 -12.31
C ASP A 379 9.23 10.12 -13.30
N ALA A 380 9.67 11.30 -12.85
CA ALA A 380 10.44 12.26 -13.65
C ALA A 380 11.78 11.71 -14.16
N LYS A 381 12.36 10.71 -13.47
CA LYS A 381 13.55 9.96 -13.92
C LYS A 381 13.22 8.75 -14.81
N GLY A 382 11.94 8.43 -15.04
CA GLY A 382 11.50 7.22 -15.74
C GLY A 382 11.70 5.92 -14.94
N GLN A 383 11.93 6.01 -13.63
CA GLN A 383 12.32 4.89 -12.75
C GLN A 383 11.22 4.41 -11.80
N LEU A 384 10.08 5.11 -11.69
CA LEU A 384 8.99 4.71 -10.80
C LEU A 384 8.52 3.27 -11.07
N LEU A 385 8.15 2.93 -12.31
CA LEU A 385 7.73 1.57 -12.65
C LEU A 385 8.86 0.51 -12.53
N PRO A 386 10.11 0.76 -12.99
CA PRO A 386 11.23 -0.14 -12.74
C PRO A 386 11.49 -0.43 -11.25
N VAL A 387 11.37 0.56 -10.37
CA VAL A 387 11.53 0.41 -8.91
C VAL A 387 10.34 -0.35 -8.31
N TYR A 388 9.11 0.09 -8.60
CA TYR A 388 7.86 -0.50 -8.10
C TYR A 388 7.77 -2.00 -8.40
N ASN A 389 7.95 -2.40 -9.67
CA ASN A 389 7.88 -3.81 -10.06
C ASN A 389 8.99 -4.63 -9.38
N ALA A 390 10.22 -4.10 -9.31
CA ALA A 390 11.32 -4.81 -8.64
C ALA A 390 11.06 -5.03 -7.15
N MET A 391 10.46 -4.06 -6.45
CA MET A 391 10.13 -4.21 -5.03
C MET A 391 8.96 -5.19 -4.79
N ARG A 392 7.94 -5.18 -5.67
CA ARG A 392 6.80 -6.13 -5.66
C ARG A 392 7.25 -7.57 -5.87
N ASP A 393 8.11 -7.79 -6.85
CA ASP A 393 8.46 -9.12 -7.35
C ASP A 393 9.64 -9.76 -6.59
N ASN A 394 10.33 -9.01 -5.72
CA ASN A 394 11.56 -9.41 -5.03
C ASN A 394 11.49 -10.74 -4.25
N LEU A 395 10.38 -11.00 -3.54
CA LEU A 395 10.22 -12.23 -2.74
C LEU A 395 9.78 -13.45 -3.56
N VAL A 396 9.35 -13.28 -4.82
CA VAL A 396 8.78 -14.37 -5.64
C VAL A 396 9.84 -15.45 -5.96
N ASN A 397 11.11 -15.07 -6.04
CA ASN A 397 12.20 -15.98 -6.46
C ASN A 397 12.94 -16.67 -5.30
N GLY A 398 12.67 -16.31 -4.03
CA GLY A 398 13.07 -17.03 -2.82
C GLY A 398 14.57 -17.12 -2.46
N LYS A 399 15.50 -17.11 -3.41
CA LYS A 399 16.94 -17.31 -3.18
C LYS A 399 17.79 -16.04 -3.27
N ASP A 400 17.35 -15.07 -4.06
CA ASP A 400 18.12 -13.86 -4.38
C ASP A 400 17.39 -12.58 -3.96
N ALA A 401 16.57 -12.66 -2.91
CA ALA A 401 15.87 -11.50 -2.37
C ALA A 401 16.88 -10.45 -1.87
N ILE A 402 16.74 -9.23 -2.35
CA ILE A 402 17.60 -8.08 -1.99
C ILE A 402 16.81 -7.05 -1.19
N SER A 403 17.50 -6.21 -0.41
CA SER A 403 16.87 -5.12 0.32
C SER A 403 16.30 -4.04 -0.62
N ASP A 404 15.31 -3.29 -0.15
CA ASP A 404 14.73 -2.18 -0.92
C ASP A 404 15.79 -1.09 -1.23
N ASN A 405 16.80 -0.96 -0.36
CA ASN A 405 18.00 -0.16 -0.60
C ASN A 405 18.83 -0.68 -1.79
N GLU A 406 19.10 -1.99 -1.87
CA GLU A 406 19.79 -2.61 -3.02
C GLU A 406 18.98 -2.40 -4.32
N ILE A 407 17.64 -2.56 -4.27
CA ILE A 407 16.75 -2.34 -5.42
C ILE A 407 16.85 -0.89 -5.92
N LEU A 408 16.67 0.08 -5.03
CA LEU A 408 16.66 1.49 -5.40
C LEU A 408 18.02 1.93 -6.01
N GLN A 409 19.13 1.54 -5.38
CA GLN A 409 20.47 1.84 -5.87
C GLN A 409 20.75 1.18 -7.23
N ALA A 410 20.32 -0.07 -7.42
CA ALA A 410 20.49 -0.79 -8.68
C ALA A 410 19.66 -0.19 -9.83
N LYS A 411 18.47 0.38 -9.57
CA LYS A 411 17.65 1.05 -10.59
C LYS A 411 18.13 2.46 -10.93
N LEU A 412 18.66 3.19 -9.96
CA LEU A 412 19.14 4.56 -10.16
C LEU A 412 20.63 4.67 -10.53
N GLY A 413 21.42 3.60 -10.36
CA GLY A 413 22.86 3.61 -10.63
C GLY A 413 23.66 4.50 -9.66
N MET A 414 23.09 4.78 -8.48
CA MET A 414 23.58 5.74 -7.49
C MET A 414 23.48 5.13 -6.09
N ASN A 415 24.38 5.49 -5.18
CA ASN A 415 24.24 5.14 -3.76
C ASN A 415 23.16 6.02 -3.08
N LEU A 416 22.73 5.65 -1.87
CA LEU A 416 21.62 6.35 -1.20
C LEU A 416 21.88 7.85 -0.95
N ASP A 417 23.12 8.25 -0.68
CA ASP A 417 23.48 9.66 -0.43
C ASP A 417 23.50 10.47 -1.74
N GLN A 418 23.93 9.85 -2.84
CA GLN A 418 23.83 10.42 -4.19
C GLN A 418 22.37 10.57 -4.63
N ILE A 419 21.51 9.59 -4.32
CA ILE A 419 20.07 9.66 -4.61
C ILE A 419 19.41 10.79 -3.80
N ASP A 420 19.79 10.97 -2.53
CA ASP A 420 19.30 12.10 -1.72
C ASP A 420 19.75 13.45 -2.30
N ALA A 421 21.04 13.58 -2.67
CA ALA A 421 21.58 14.81 -3.25
C ALA A 421 20.94 15.17 -4.61
N ASP A 422 20.73 14.19 -5.49
CA ASP A 422 20.06 14.42 -6.78
C ASP A 422 18.56 14.74 -6.60
N PHE A 423 17.87 14.08 -5.66
CA PHE A 423 16.51 14.44 -5.26
C PHE A 423 16.42 15.89 -4.76
N VAL A 424 17.33 16.31 -3.87
CA VAL A 424 17.37 17.69 -3.35
C VAL A 424 17.62 18.69 -4.48
N SER A 425 18.54 18.40 -5.40
CA SER A 425 18.82 19.24 -6.58
C SER A 425 17.65 19.30 -7.56
N TRP A 426 16.87 18.22 -7.70
CA TRP A 426 15.67 18.20 -8.53
C TRP A 426 14.51 18.99 -7.90
N PHE A 427 14.30 18.88 -6.59
CA PHE A 427 13.20 19.56 -5.90
C PHE A 427 13.46 21.05 -5.67
N HIS A 428 14.71 21.41 -5.36
CA HIS A 428 15.21 22.77 -5.26
C HIS A 428 16.27 23.03 -6.33
N PRO A 429 15.86 23.20 -7.61
CA PRO A 429 16.80 23.50 -8.67
C PRO A 429 17.54 24.79 -8.34
N PRO A 430 18.87 24.86 -8.57
CA PRO A 430 19.62 26.07 -8.32
C PRO A 430 19.02 27.22 -9.14
N VAL A 431 18.72 28.34 -8.47
CA VAL A 431 18.12 29.51 -9.10
C VAL A 431 19.01 29.92 -10.26
N SER A 432 18.52 29.75 -11.48
CA SER A 432 19.23 30.13 -12.69
C SER A 432 19.43 31.64 -12.66
N ASN A 433 20.68 32.07 -12.43
CA ASN A 433 20.98 33.47 -12.19
C ASN A 433 20.44 34.34 -13.34
N PRO A 434 19.42 35.20 -13.11
CA PRO A 434 18.74 35.90 -14.20
C PRO A 434 19.64 36.89 -14.95
N ASP A 435 20.78 37.28 -14.37
CA ASP A 435 21.77 38.14 -15.02
C ASP A 435 22.60 37.42 -16.11
N ALA A 436 22.64 36.09 -16.11
CA ALA A 436 23.39 35.30 -17.10
C ALA A 436 22.74 35.33 -18.50
N THR A 437 21.41 35.46 -18.59
CA THR A 437 20.71 35.62 -19.88
C THR A 437 20.72 37.07 -20.37
N ASN A 438 20.92 38.04 -19.48
CA ASN A 438 21.01 39.46 -19.86
C ASN A 438 22.40 39.84 -20.39
N THR A 439 23.47 39.18 -19.91
CA THR A 439 24.86 39.40 -20.39
C THR A 439 25.14 38.82 -21.79
N MET A 440 24.38 37.84 -22.27
CA MET A 440 24.46 37.41 -23.67
C MET A 440 23.76 38.40 -24.62
N LYS A 441 22.64 39.00 -24.22
CA LYS A 441 21.93 39.97 -25.06
C LYS A 441 22.71 41.27 -25.27
N THR A 442 23.41 41.78 -24.25
CA THR A 442 24.26 42.97 -24.38
C THR A 442 25.50 42.73 -25.25
N LYS A 443 26.17 41.57 -25.11
CA LYS A 443 27.28 41.24 -26.03
C LYS A 443 26.84 41.14 -27.48
N GLN A 444 25.66 40.56 -27.74
CA GLN A 444 25.15 40.43 -29.10
C GLN A 444 24.69 41.77 -29.71
N SER A 445 24.23 42.74 -28.90
CA SER A 445 23.97 44.10 -29.39
C SER A 445 25.25 44.89 -29.67
N ASP A 446 26.29 44.71 -28.86
CA ASP A 446 27.55 45.46 -28.99
C ASP A 446 28.40 44.99 -30.19
N GLU A 447 28.34 43.71 -30.56
CA GLU A 447 28.97 43.20 -31.79
C GLU A 447 28.25 43.69 -33.06
N VAL A 448 26.90 43.74 -33.06
CA VAL A 448 26.12 44.27 -34.20
C VAL A 448 26.36 45.78 -34.38
N MET A 449 26.44 46.56 -33.29
CA MET A 449 26.69 48.01 -33.36
C MET A 449 28.12 48.36 -33.81
N ASN A 450 29.11 47.50 -33.55
CA ASN A 450 30.48 47.69 -34.05
C ASN A 450 30.67 47.21 -35.50
N SER A 451 29.80 46.32 -36.00
CA SER A 451 29.79 45.91 -37.42
C SER A 451 29.33 47.04 -38.36
N ILE A 452 28.46 47.94 -37.90
CA ILE A 452 27.86 49.03 -38.70
C ILE A 452 28.78 50.27 -38.81
N LYS A 453 29.99 50.24 -38.22
CA LYS A 453 30.96 51.36 -38.20
C LYS A 453 32.31 51.04 -38.89
N LYS A 454 32.32 50.14 -39.87
CA LYS A 454 33.47 49.88 -40.75
C LYS A 454 33.07 49.88 -42.22
#